data_AF-A0A257LHU0-F1
#
_entry.id   AF-A0A257LHU0-F1
#
_cell.length_a   1.000
_cell.length_b   1.000
_cell.length_c   1.000
_cell.angle_alpha   90.00
_cell.angle_beta   90.00
_cell.angle_gamma   90.00
#
_symmetry.space_group_name_H-M   'P 1'
#
loop_
_entity.id
_entity.type
_entity.pdbx_description
1 polymer ?
#
loop_
_entity_poly.entity_id
_entity_poly.type
_entity_poly.pdbx_seq_one_letter_code
_entity_poly.pdbx_strand_id
1 'polypeptide(L)'
;MDFWLIRNGEKTGPLPDYEIRSKIESGDLGPDDPAWSDGMPNWVPLKTIALFSELFERPIEIAEPDPTNFSPPPLPSQPDP
;
A
#
# COMPACT_ATOMS: atom_id res chain seq x y z
N MET A 1 -5.66 11.95 3.17
CA MET A 1 -4.98 13.11 2.55
C MET A 1 -4.98 12.87 1.04
N ASP A 2 -5.26 13.86 0.20
CA ASP A 2 -5.44 13.66 -1.23
C ASP A 2 -4.13 13.80 -2.01
N PHE A 3 -3.84 12.82 -2.84
CA PHE A 3 -2.67 12.74 -3.70
C PHE A 3 -3.08 12.65 -5.17
N TRP A 4 -2.27 13.23 -6.04
CA TRP A 4 -2.38 13.15 -7.49
C TRP A 4 -1.14 12.44 -8.02
N LEU A 5 -1.33 11.61 -9.03
CA LEU A 5 -0.28 10.86 -9.71
C LEU A 5 -0.31 11.17 -11.20
N ILE A 6 0.80 10.96 -11.91
CA ILE A 6 0.82 11.01 -13.37
C ILE A 6 0.89 9.58 -13.92
N ARG A 7 -0.16 9.14 -14.59
CA ARG A 7 -0.26 7.82 -15.24
C ARG A 7 -0.44 7.98 -16.72
N ASN A 8 0.44 7.37 -17.51
CA ASN A 8 0.38 7.46 -18.98
C ASN A 8 0.33 8.90 -19.52
N GLY A 9 0.87 9.87 -18.78
CA GLY A 9 0.82 11.29 -19.14
C GLY A 9 -0.44 12.04 -18.68
N GLU A 10 -1.39 11.36 -18.04
CA GLU A 10 -2.59 11.98 -17.45
C GLU A 10 -2.49 12.04 -15.94
N LYS A 11 -2.94 13.16 -15.36
CA LYS A 11 -3.07 13.26 -13.90
C LYS A 11 -4.24 12.39 -13.44
N THR A 12 -3.98 11.45 -12.55
CA THR A 12 -5.00 10.63 -11.88
C THR A 12 -5.10 11.08 -10.43
N GLY A 13 -6.27 11.54 -10.01
CA GLY A 13 -6.55 11.98 -8.65
C GLY A 13 -7.82 12.81 -8.52
N PRO A 14 -8.18 13.23 -7.29
CA PRO A 14 -7.50 12.97 -6.02
C PRO A 14 -7.65 11.51 -5.54
N LEU A 15 -6.55 10.91 -5.11
CA LEU A 15 -6.49 9.57 -4.53
C LEU A 15 -6.06 9.67 -3.05
N PRO A 16 -6.76 9.02 -2.13
CA PRO A 16 -6.35 8.97 -0.73
C PRO A 16 -5.10 8.09 -0.54
N ASP A 17 -4.37 8.32 0.55
CA ASP A 17 -3.14 7.58 0.91
C ASP A 17 -3.30 6.05 0.87
N TYR A 18 -4.45 5.52 1.30
CA TYR A 18 -4.72 4.08 1.26
C TYR A 18 -4.92 3.52 -0.16
N GLU A 19 -5.33 4.33 -1.13
CA GLU A 19 -5.39 3.90 -2.54
C GLU A 19 -3.98 3.89 -3.14
N ILE A 20 -3.17 4.91 -2.81
CA ILE A 20 -1.77 4.98 -3.23
C ILE A 20 -0.99 3.77 -2.71
N ARG A 21 -1.10 3.43 -1.42
CA ARG A 21 -0.43 2.24 -0.85
C ARG A 21 -0.88 0.95 -1.54
N SER A 22 -2.20 0.78 -1.76
CA SER A 22 -2.72 -0.44 -2.39
C SER A 22 -2.20 -0.60 -3.81
N LYS A 23 -2.00 0.51 -4.51
CA LYS A 23 -1.38 0.55 -5.84
C LYS A 23 0.12 0.26 -5.80
N ILE A 24 0.84 0.76 -4.80
CA ILE A 24 2.25 0.42 -4.57
C ILE A 24 2.40 -1.08 -4.29
N GLU A 25 1.58 -1.62 -3.39
CA GLU A 25 1.55 -3.04 -3.02
C GLU A 25 1.18 -3.95 -4.21
N SER A 26 0.26 -3.50 -5.06
CA SER A 26 -0.10 -4.21 -6.30
C SER A 26 0.99 -4.17 -7.37
N GLY A 27 2.06 -3.39 -7.17
CA GLY A 27 3.08 -3.11 -8.19
C GLY A 27 2.58 -2.20 -9.33
N ASP A 28 1.41 -1.59 -9.15
CA ASP A 28 0.88 -0.57 -10.06
C ASP A 28 1.84 0.64 -9.98
N LEU A 29 2.18 1.11 -8.78
CA LEU A 29 3.04 2.28 -8.55
C LEU A 29 4.45 1.89 -8.10
N GLY A 30 5.44 2.53 -8.71
CA GLY A 30 6.85 2.39 -8.36
C GLY A 30 7.39 3.53 -7.49
N PRO A 31 8.59 3.35 -6.91
CA PRO A 31 9.24 4.35 -6.08
C PRO A 31 9.56 5.66 -6.82
N ASP A 32 9.71 5.59 -8.13
CA ASP A 32 10.03 6.73 -9.00
C ASP A 32 8.77 7.41 -9.60
N ASP A 33 7.56 6.88 -9.36
CA ASP A 33 6.33 7.52 -9.84
C ASP A 33 6.13 8.89 -9.15
N PRO A 34 5.91 9.97 -9.92
CA PRO A 34 5.71 11.30 -9.36
C PRO A 34 4.32 11.45 -8.75
N ALA A 35 4.30 11.85 -7.48
CA ALA A 35 3.11 12.15 -6.70
C ALA A 35 3.12 13.61 -6.23
N TRP A 36 1.94 14.20 -6.14
CA TRP A 36 1.73 15.55 -5.63
C TRP A 36 0.55 15.57 -4.68
N SER A 37 0.56 16.47 -3.70
CA SER A 37 -0.58 16.71 -2.81
C SER A 37 -0.78 18.21 -2.64
N ASP A 38 -1.98 18.63 -2.21
CA ASP A 38 -2.36 20.04 -2.10
C ASP A 38 -1.47 20.85 -1.12
N GLY A 39 -0.69 20.16 -0.28
CA GLY A 39 0.31 20.76 0.61
C GLY A 39 1.75 20.77 0.08
N MET A 40 2.02 20.23 -1.12
CA MET A 40 3.36 20.09 -1.67
C MET A 40 3.69 21.17 -2.71
N PRO A 41 4.90 21.75 -2.68
CA PRO A 41 5.29 22.79 -3.63
C PRO A 41 5.54 22.26 -5.05
N ASN A 42 5.81 20.96 -5.19
CA ASN A 42 6.16 20.31 -6.45
C ASN A 42 5.82 18.81 -6.44
N TRP A 43 5.77 18.21 -7.63
CA TRP A 43 5.67 16.76 -7.79
C TRP A 43 6.96 16.11 -7.30
N VAL A 44 6.82 15.19 -6.35
CA VAL A 44 7.94 14.45 -5.77
C VAL A 44 7.72 12.96 -5.99
N PRO A 45 8.77 12.17 -6.22
CA PRO A 45 8.61 10.73 -6.39
C PRO A 45 8.10 10.10 -5.09
N LEU A 46 7.29 9.05 -5.21
CA LEU A 46 6.68 8.36 -4.07
C LEU A 46 7.71 7.95 -3.01
N LYS A 47 8.91 7.54 -3.41
CA LYS A 47 10.02 7.19 -2.50
C LYS A 47 10.52 8.34 -1.62
N THR A 48 10.25 9.60 -1.97
CA THR A 48 10.61 10.79 -1.18
C THR A 48 9.56 11.10 -0.13
N ILE A 49 8.35 10.56 -0.27
CA ILE A 49 7.27 10.73 0.68
C ILE A 49 7.42 9.64 1.74
N ALA A 50 7.75 10.02 2.98
CA ALA A 50 7.99 9.08 4.07
C ALA A 50 6.86 8.05 4.29
N LEU A 51 5.60 8.44 4.06
CA LEU A 51 4.43 7.56 4.09
C LEU A 51 4.54 6.35 3.15
N PHE A 52 5.19 6.53 1.99
CA PHE A 52 5.31 5.53 0.95
C PHE A 52 6.72 4.92 0.89
N SER A 53 7.77 5.64 1.32
CA SER A 53 9.13 5.11 1.45
C SER A 53 9.15 3.78 2.19
N GLU A 54 8.41 3.70 3.31
CA GLU A 54 8.30 2.48 4.11
C GLU A 54 7.68 1.30 3.34
N LEU A 55 6.79 1.56 2.37
CA LEU A 55 6.18 0.50 1.56
C LEU A 55 7.14 -0.05 0.51
N PHE A 56 8.11 0.76 0.07
CA PHE A 56 9.17 0.31 -0.85
C PHE A 56 10.31 -0.41 -0.14
N GLU A 57 10.62 0.00 1.10
CA GLU A 57 11.68 -0.59 1.92
C GLU A 57 11.25 -1.87 2.64
N ARG A 58 9.95 -2.04 2.89
CA ARG A 58 9.42 -3.30 3.42
C ARG A 58 9.35 -4.30 2.28
N PRO A 59 10.20 -5.35 2.23
CA PRO A 59 9.81 -6.55 1.49
C PRO A 59 8.46 -6.95 2.07
N ILE A 60 7.52 -7.30 1.20
CA ILE A 60 6.21 -7.82 1.57
C ILE A 60 6.46 -9.07 2.41
N GLU A 61 6.64 -8.86 3.72
CA GLU A 61 6.56 -9.90 4.72
C GLU A 61 5.08 -10.25 4.69
N ILE A 62 4.80 -11.21 3.83
CA ILE A 62 3.63 -12.07 3.78
C ILE A 62 2.79 -11.78 5.02
N ALA A 63 1.84 -10.85 4.88
CA ALA A 63 0.57 -11.03 5.52
C ALA A 63 0.11 -12.35 4.94
N GLU A 64 0.47 -13.42 5.64
CA GLU A 64 -0.22 -14.68 5.57
C GLU A 64 -1.69 -14.28 5.66
N PRO A 65 -2.52 -14.72 4.70
CA PRO A 65 -3.88 -14.23 4.62
C PRO A 65 -4.52 -14.54 5.96
N ASP A 66 -4.91 -13.51 6.71
CA ASP A 66 -6.01 -13.67 7.63
C ASP A 66 -7.24 -13.54 6.72
N PRO A 67 -7.80 -14.64 6.18
CA PRO A 67 -9.15 -14.53 5.70
C PRO A 67 -9.95 -14.06 6.91
N THR A 68 -10.74 -13.02 6.74
CA THR A 68 -11.97 -12.85 7.49
C THR A 68 -12.94 -13.97 7.10
N ASN A 69 -12.50 -15.22 7.17
CA ASN A 69 -13.31 -16.36 7.50
C ASN A 69 -13.27 -16.42 9.02
N PHE A 70 -14.24 -15.80 9.67
CA PHE A 70 -14.54 -16.08 11.07
C PHE A 70 -14.85 -17.59 11.19
N SER A 71 -13.84 -18.40 11.42
CA SER A 71 -13.99 -19.76 11.94
C SER A 71 -13.05 -19.89 13.12
N PRO A 72 -13.58 -20.13 14.34
CA PRO A 72 -12.76 -20.31 15.52
C PRO A 72 -11.81 -21.50 15.28
N PRO A 73 -10.64 -21.53 15.95
CA PRO A 73 -9.72 -22.63 15.79
C PRO A 73 -10.43 -23.93 16.17
N PRO A 74 -10.25 -25.05 15.42
CA PRO A 74 -10.61 -26.34 15.97
C PRO A 74 -9.75 -26.55 17.21
N LEU A 75 -10.42 -26.81 18.34
CA LEU A 75 -9.81 -27.25 19.59
C LEU A 75 -8.76 -28.34 19.27
N PRO A 76 -7.54 -28.29 19.85
CA PRO A 76 -6.57 -29.35 19.61
C PRO A 76 -7.24 -30.68 19.95
N SER A 77 -7.29 -31.60 18.97
CA SER A 77 -7.61 -33.00 19.21
C SER A 77 -6.51 -33.53 20.12
N GLN A 78 -6.75 -33.43 21.44
CA GLN A 78 -5.91 -34.01 22.47
C GLN A 78 -5.72 -35.50 22.12
N PRO A 79 -4.50 -35.96 21.80
CA PRO A 79 -4.24 -37.39 21.70
C PRO A 79 -4.23 -37.98 23.12
N ASP A 80 -4.85 -39.15 23.24
CA ASP A 80 -5.22 -39.94 24.42
C ASP A 80 -4.19 -40.08 25.55
N PRO A 81 -4.68 -40.38 26.77
CA PRO A 81 -4.47 -41.74 27.29
C PRO A 81 -5.75 -42.55 27.60
#